data_AF-A0AA37TPZ8-F1
#
_entry.id   AF-A0AA37TPZ8-F1
#
_cell.length_a   1.000
_cell.length_b   1.000
_cell.length_c   1.000
_cell.angle_alpha   90.00
_cell.angle_beta   90.00
_cell.angle_gamma   90.00
#
_symmetry.space_group_name_H-M   'P 1'
#
loop_
_entity.id
_entity.type
_entity.pdbx_description
1 polymer ?
#
loop_
_entity_poly.entity_id
_entity_poly.type
_entity_poly.pdbx_seq_one_letter_code
_entity_poly.pdbx_strand_id
1 'polypeptide(L)'
;MQCPKCAKFLKLSDISEYQVKGTQRHIQCYHCQTWLKNSGVTLMLKVIAFYVCAISIGVGYFMAEWRTITTPIAIMALIATLVSHLMDQWAETEAPKNYQSKSSSE
;
A
#
# COMPACT_ATOMS: atom_id res chain seq x y z
N MET A 1 8.20 9.53 0.79
CA MET A 1 8.33 8.64 -0.38
C MET A 1 9.17 9.34 -1.45
N GLN A 2 9.79 8.61 -2.38
CA GLN A 2 10.65 9.20 -3.42
C GLN A 2 10.01 9.01 -4.80
N CYS A 3 10.09 10.01 -5.67
CA CYS A 3 9.59 9.89 -7.03
C CYS A 3 10.57 9.04 -7.87
N PRO A 4 10.15 7.93 -8.53
CA PRO A 4 11.01 7.14 -9.41
C PRO A 4 11.55 7.92 -10.61
N LYS A 5 10.84 8.97 -11.07
CA LYS A 5 11.25 9.77 -12.24
C LYS A 5 12.24 10.87 -11.91
N CYS A 6 11.95 11.70 -10.91
CA CYS A 6 12.80 12.84 -10.57
C CYS A 6 13.73 12.58 -9.37
N ALA A 7 13.65 11.41 -8.75
CA ALA A 7 14.40 11.02 -7.56
C ALA A 7 14.26 11.97 -6.34
N LYS A 8 13.33 12.93 -6.38
CA LYS A 8 13.09 13.86 -5.26
C LYS A 8 12.13 13.25 -4.23
N PHE A 9 12.32 13.64 -2.97
CA PHE A 9 11.41 13.27 -1.89
C PHE A 9 10.08 14.01 -2.01
N LEU A 10 9.01 13.23 -1.97
CA LEU A 10 7.62 13.65 -1.91
C LEU A 10 7.14 13.56 -0.46
N LYS A 11 6.67 14.69 0.07
CA LYS A 11 5.91 14.74 1.32
C LYS A 11 4.43 14.61 0.97
N LEU A 12 3.68 13.85 1.78
CA LEU A 12 2.24 13.70 1.57
C LEU A 12 1.47 15.01 1.78
N SER A 13 1.99 15.92 2.60
CA SER A 13 1.39 17.23 2.88
C SER A 13 1.34 18.15 1.65
N ASP A 14 2.27 17.98 0.71
CA ASP A 14 2.49 18.91 -0.40
C ASP A 14 1.92 18.38 -1.72
N ILE A 15 1.11 17.33 -1.66
CA ILE A 15 0.46 16.74 -2.83
C ILE A 15 -0.79 17.53 -3.14
N SER A 16 -0.78 18.22 -4.28
CA SER A 16 -1.93 18.95 -4.81
C SER A 16 -3.06 18.02 -5.23
N GLU A 17 -2.73 16.84 -5.78
CA GLU A 17 -3.69 15.94 -6.41
C GLU A 17 -3.51 14.48 -6.00
N TYR A 18 -4.55 13.96 -5.36
CA TYR A 18 -4.69 12.60 -4.89
C TYR A 18 -5.99 12.01 -5.45
N GLN A 19 -5.89 10.91 -6.20
CA GLN A 19 -7.06 10.17 -6.66
C GLN A 19 -7.01 8.71 -6.20
N VAL A 20 -8.17 8.20 -5.77
CA VAL A 20 -8.36 6.79 -5.45
C VAL A 20 -9.38 6.22 -6.42
N LYS A 21 -8.99 5.18 -7.16
CA LYS A 21 -9.88 4.43 -8.04
C LYS A 21 -9.92 2.97 -7.56
N GLY A 22 -10.95 2.64 -6.78
CA GLY A 22 -11.06 1.34 -6.13
C GLY A 22 -9.87 1.12 -5.17
N THR A 23 -9.15 0.02 -5.36
CA THR A 23 -7.92 -0.26 -4.61
C THR A 23 -6.69 0.47 -5.13
N GLN A 24 -6.73 1.18 -6.26
CA GLN A 24 -5.54 1.86 -6.80
C GLN A 24 -5.46 3.32 -6.37
N ARG A 25 -4.27 3.73 -5.93
CA ARG A 25 -3.97 5.10 -5.50
C ARG A 25 -3.11 5.76 -6.56
N HIS A 26 -3.54 6.93 -7.00
CA HIS A 26 -2.83 7.77 -7.96
C HIS A 26 -2.45 9.08 -7.26
N ILE A 27 -1.17 9.45 -7.35
CA ILE A 27 -0.61 10.66 -6.76
C ILE A 27 0.15 11.40 -7.83
N GLN A 28 -0.05 12.71 -7.94
CA GLN A 28 0.78 13.53 -8.80
C GLN A 28 2.01 14.04 -8.03
N CYS A 29 3.19 13.94 -8.65
CA CYS A 29 4.41 14.52 -8.11
C CYS A 29 4.42 16.05 -8.30
N TYR A 30 4.49 16.85 -7.23
CA TYR A 30 4.52 18.31 -7.34
C TYR A 30 5.81 18.87 -7.99
N HIS A 31 6.89 18.07 -8.07
CA HIS A 31 8.15 18.49 -8.71
C HIS A 31 8.19 18.27 -10.23
N CYS A 32 7.71 17.11 -10.70
CA CYS A 32 7.81 16.72 -12.12
C CYS A 32 6.45 16.48 -12.78
N GLN A 33 5.36 16.79 -12.06
CA GLN A 33 3.96 16.66 -12.48
C GLN A 33 3.56 15.28 -13.02
N THR A 34 4.40 14.27 -12.75
CA THR A 34 4.19 12.90 -13.20
C THR A 34 3.26 12.17 -12.25
N TRP A 35 2.36 11.37 -12.82
CA TRP A 35 1.44 10.53 -12.08
C TRP A 35 2.12 9.25 -11.60
N LEU A 36 1.86 8.91 -10.35
CA LEU A 36 2.41 7.78 -9.64
C LEU A 36 1.27 6.89 -9.20
N LYS A 37 1.33 5.61 -9.52
CA LYS A 37 0.33 4.62 -9.15
C LYS A 37 0.92 3.67 -8.13
N ASN A 38 0.09 3.37 -7.14
CA ASN A 38 0.34 2.30 -6.21
C ASN A 38 -0.86 1.33 -6.19
N SER A 39 -0.54 0.04 -6.21
CA SER A 39 -1.47 -1.06 -6.05
C SER A 39 -1.89 -1.17 -4.59
N GLY A 40 -3.09 -0.69 -4.24
CA GLY A 40 -3.64 -0.95 -2.91
C GLY A 40 -4.12 -2.39 -2.70
N VAL A 41 -3.96 -3.29 -3.69
CA VAL A 41 -4.09 -4.74 -3.46
C VAL A 41 -2.98 -5.22 -2.54
N THR A 42 -1.75 -4.74 -2.73
CA THR A 42 -0.60 -5.07 -1.87
C THR A 42 -0.81 -4.53 -0.45
N LEU A 43 -1.42 -3.34 -0.34
CA LEU A 43 -1.81 -2.76 0.94
C LEU A 43 -2.91 -3.57 1.64
N MET A 44 -3.95 -3.99 0.93
CA MET A 44 -5.01 -4.86 1.48
C MET A 44 -4.44 -6.21 1.93
N LEU A 45 -3.57 -6.83 1.13
CA LEU A 45 -2.91 -8.08 1.46
C LEU A 45 -2.06 -7.95 2.73
N LYS A 46 -1.30 -6.86 2.86
CA LYS A 46 -0.52 -6.54 4.07
C LYS A 46 -1.40 -6.48 5.32
N VAL A 47 -2.56 -5.81 5.22
CA VAL A 47 -3.49 -5.67 6.35
C VAL A 47 -4.06 -7.02 6.74
N ILE A 48 -4.55 -7.80 5.77
CA ILE A 48 -5.10 -9.14 6.02
C ILE A 48 -4.03 -10.05 6.64
N ALA A 49 -2.83 -10.08 6.07
CA ALA A 49 -1.72 -10.89 6.57
C ALA A 49 -1.34 -10.51 8.00
N PHE A 50 -1.29 -9.21 8.32
CA PHE A 50 -1.01 -8.76 9.68
C PHE A 50 -2.05 -9.25 10.69
N TYR A 51 -3.34 -9.13 10.38
CA TYR A 51 -4.40 -9.59 11.28
C TYR A 51 -4.42 -11.11 11.43
N VAL A 52 -4.21 -11.86 10.35
CA VAL A 52 -4.10 -13.33 10.42
C VAL A 52 -2.91 -13.74 11.28
N CYS A 53 -1.78 -13.04 11.17
CA CYS A 53 -0.60 -13.28 12.00
C CYS A 53 -0.92 -13.03 13.49
N ALA A 54 -1.49 -11.87 13.81
CA ALA A 54 -1.83 -11.49 15.18
C ALA A 54 -2.84 -12.47 15.83
N ILE A 55 -3.88 -12.85 15.09
CA ILE A 55 -4.88 -13.82 15.56
C ILE A 55 -4.24 -15.20 15.76
N SER A 56 -3.40 -15.65 14.82
CA SER A 56 -2.75 -16.97 14.90
C SER A 56 -1.81 -17.05 16.10
N ILE A 57 -1.05 -15.98 16.38
CA ILE A 57 -0.21 -15.89 17.58
C ILE A 57 -1.07 -15.88 18.84
N GLY A 58 -2.15 -15.10 18.86
CA GLY A 58 -3.08 -15.04 20.00
C GLY A 58 -3.72 -16.40 20.29
N VAL A 59 -4.30 -17.05 19.28
CA VAL A 59 -4.92 -18.38 19.41
C VAL A 59 -3.88 -19.42 19.84
N GLY A 60 -2.70 -19.44 19.21
CA GLY A 60 -1.62 -20.37 19.61
C GLY A 60 -1.10 -20.12 21.03
N TYR A 61 -1.19 -18.88 21.53
CA TYR A 61 -0.83 -18.55 22.90
C TYR A 61 -1.85 -19.10 23.90
N PHE A 62 -3.15 -18.87 23.68
CA PHE A 62 -4.22 -19.31 24.58
C PHE A 62 -4.59 -20.79 24.45
N MET A 63 -4.46 -21.39 23.26
CA MET A 63 -4.82 -22.78 22.98
C MET A 63 -3.59 -23.56 22.51
N ALA A 64 -2.89 -24.18 23.47
CA ALA A 64 -1.64 -24.90 23.21
C ALA A 64 -1.80 -26.05 22.19
N GLU A 65 -2.97 -26.71 22.15
CA GLU A 65 -3.27 -27.81 21.23
C GLU A 65 -3.27 -27.37 19.76
N TRP A 66 -3.53 -26.08 19.50
CA TRP A 66 -3.61 -25.53 18.15
C TRP A 66 -2.25 -25.02 17.64
N ARG A 67 -1.21 -25.00 18.49
CA ARG A 67 0.12 -24.44 18.15
C ARG A 67 0.75 -25.08 16.93
N THR A 68 0.56 -26.38 16.72
CA THR A 68 1.10 -27.10 15.57
C THR A 68 0.57 -26.54 14.25
N ILE A 69 -0.65 -25.99 14.24
CA ILE A 69 -1.29 -25.40 13.07
C ILE A 69 -1.09 -23.88 13.04
N THR A 70 -1.24 -23.19 14.17
CA THR A 70 -1.16 -21.73 14.21
C THR A 70 0.25 -21.20 13.97
N THR A 71 1.29 -21.95 14.37
CA THR A 71 2.69 -21.56 14.18
C THR A 71 3.07 -21.41 12.70
N PRO A 72 2.88 -22.41 11.82
CA PRO A 72 3.19 -22.24 10.40
C PRO A 72 2.33 -21.15 9.74
N ILE A 73 1.07 -21.00 10.13
CA ILE A 73 0.21 -19.91 9.63
C ILE A 73 0.77 -18.55 10.02
N ALA A 74 1.19 -18.37 11.28
CA ALA A 74 1.78 -17.13 11.76
C ALA A 74 3.08 -16.80 11.01
N ILE A 75 3.94 -17.79 10.74
CA ILE A 75 5.17 -17.62 9.97
C ILE A 75 4.86 -17.16 8.54
N MET A 76 3.95 -17.86 7.85
CA MET A 76 3.56 -17.50 6.48
C MET A 76 2.95 -16.10 6.41
N ALA A 77 2.09 -15.75 7.36
CA ALA A 77 1.47 -14.43 7.45
C ALA A 77 2.50 -13.32 7.72
N LEU A 78 3.52 -13.60 8.55
CA LEU A 78 4.61 -12.68 8.84
C LEU A 78 5.49 -12.44 7.60
N ILE A 79 5.84 -13.50 6.87
CA ILE A 79 6.57 -13.39 5.60
C ILE A 79 5.76 -12.58 4.58
N ALA A 80 4.46 -12.89 4.41
CA ALA A 80 3.59 -12.16 3.50
C ALA A 80 3.50 -10.67 3.87
N THR A 81 3.47 -10.34 5.15
CA THR A 81 3.48 -8.96 5.64
C THR A 81 4.78 -8.25 5.28
N LEU A 82 5.94 -8.90 5.50
CA LEU A 82 7.26 -8.36 5.15
C LEU A 82 7.40 -8.12 3.65
N VAL A 83 7.06 -9.12 2.83
CA VAL A 83 7.12 -9.01 1.37
C VAL A 83 6.20 -7.91 0.86
N SER A 84 4.96 -7.85 1.37
CA SER A 84 4.02 -6.79 1.00
C SER A 84 4.50 -5.40 1.43
N HIS A 85 5.27 -5.31 2.52
CA HIS A 85 5.88 -4.06 2.96
C HIS A 85 7.00 -3.59 2.01
N LEU A 86 7.76 -4.52 1.45
CA LEU A 86 8.84 -4.22 0.50
C LEU A 86 8.30 -3.93 -0.92
N MET A 87 7.22 -4.61 -1.30
CA MET A 87 6.56 -4.45 -2.60
C MET A 87 5.69 -3.19 -2.72
N ASP A 88 5.58 -2.38 -1.65
CA ASP A 88 4.84 -1.12 -1.65
C ASP A 88 5.62 -0.02 -2.40
N GLN A 89 5.81 -0.23 -3.71
CA GLN A 89 6.54 0.65 -4.62
C GLN A 89 5.57 1.50 -5.44
N TRP A 90 5.96 2.76 -5.65
CA TRP A 90 5.23 3.70 -6.51
C TRP A 90 5.79 3.61 -7.93
N ALA A 91 4.95 3.29 -8.90
CA ALA A 91 5.32 3.21 -10.31
C ALA A 91 4.83 4.42 -11.09
N GLU A 92 5.59 4.85 -12.11
CA GLU A 92 5.13 5.85 -13.07
C GLU A 92 3.94 5.31 -13.88
N THR A 93 2.96 6.18 -14.11
CA THR A 93 1.72 5.88 -14.82
C THR A 93 1.31 7.11 -15.62
N GLU A 94 0.50 6.89 -16.65
CA GLU A 94 -0.22 7.97 -17.32
C GLU A 94 -1.25 8.60 -16.37
N ALA A 95 -1.71 9.81 -16.71
CA ALA A 95 -2.76 10.49 -15.97
C ALA A 95 -4.02 9.62 -15.89
N PRO A 96 -4.71 9.57 -14.73
CA PRO A 96 -5.91 8.74 -14.61
C PRO A 96 -6.96 9.25 -15.59
N LYS A 97 -7.63 8.33 -16.32
CA LYS A 97 -8.63 8.66 -17.36
C LYS A 97 -9.79 9.57 -16.90
N ASN A 98 -10.00 9.69 -15.58
CA ASN A 98 -11.04 10.52 -14.96
C ASN A 98 -10.46 11.77 -14.29
N TYR A 99 -9.21 12.13 -14.60
CA TYR A 99 -8.63 13.40 -14.17
C TYR A 99 -9.27 14.54 -14.97
N GLN A 100 -10.38 15.06 -14.45
CA GLN A 100 -10.88 16.37 -14.81
C GLN A 100 -9.98 17.35 -14.06
N SER A 101 -9.07 18.03 -14.77
CA SER A 101 -8.38 19.19 -14.20
C SER A 101 -9.47 20.09 -13.62
N LYS A 102 -9.36 20.47 -12.35
CA LYS A 102 -10.30 21.39 -11.72
C LYS A 102 -10.17 22.73 -12.46
N SER A 103 -10.89 22.89 -13.57
CA SER A 103 -10.95 24.13 -14.33
C SER A 103 -11.65 25.13 -13.43
N SER A 104 -10.95 26.23 -13.12
CA SER A 104 -11.46 27.42 -12.44
C SER A 104 -12.96 27.61 -12.59
N SER A 105 -13.70 27.35 -11.51
CA SER A 105 -14.92 28.07 -11.22
C SER A 105 -14.52 29.39 -10.59
N GLU A 106 -14.68 30.46 -11.38
CA GLU A 106 -14.77 31.89 -11.02
C GLU A 106 -13.53 32.61 -10.45
#